data_AF-A0A8T6P9U5-F1
#
_entry.id   AF-A0A8T6P9U5-F1
#
_cell.length_a   1.000
_cell.length_b   1.000
_cell.length_c   1.000
_cell.angle_alpha   90.00
_cell.angle_beta   90.00
_cell.angle_gamma   90.00
#
_symmetry.space_group_name_H-M   'P 1'
#
loop_
_entity.id
_entity.type
_entity.pdbx_description
1 polymer ?
#
loop_
_entity_poly.entity_id
_entity_poly.type
_entity_poly.pdbx_seq_one_letter_code
_entity_poly.pdbx_strand_id
1 'polypeptide(L)'
;MGRIADPTLRQLAEQWSPTVTEYLNEMGTHIWPPKKVRRWPFDKPKIVPRFDLDGPIAKSGRLGWSISHTLTPSAFTAEGTLTEGKRAYWIVWLHVKPTPVFEVVAAQSQQNIPAQADALKEALRIARKSGPVEQTFYGNKGPFNHVAVQ
;
A
#
# COMPACT_ATOMS: atom_id res chain seq x y z
N MET A 1 4.60 8.58 -11.01
CA MET A 1 4.13 7.25 -11.46
C MET A 1 5.05 6.77 -12.58
N GLY A 2 5.73 5.64 -12.40
CA GLY A 2 6.57 5.07 -13.46
C GLY A 2 5.70 4.54 -14.60
N ARG A 3 6.12 4.74 -15.86
CA ARG A 3 5.42 4.17 -17.01
C ARG A 3 5.54 2.65 -16.97
N ILE A 4 4.41 1.94 -16.96
CA ILE A 4 4.36 0.50 -17.17
C ILE A 4 4.59 0.26 -18.66
N ALA A 5 5.76 -0.28 -19.00
CA ALA A 5 6.19 -0.47 -20.39
C ALA A 5 5.47 -1.65 -21.07
N ASP A 6 5.13 -2.68 -20.31
CA ASP A 6 4.45 -3.87 -20.81
C ASP A 6 2.96 -3.55 -21.09
N PRO A 7 2.47 -3.73 -22.33
CA PRO A 7 1.10 -3.39 -22.71
C PRO A 7 0.05 -4.26 -22.02
N THR A 8 0.35 -5.54 -21.75
CA THR A 8 -0.54 -6.45 -21.04
C THR A 8 -0.67 -6.05 -19.58
N LEU A 9 0.46 -5.76 -18.92
CA LEU A 9 0.44 -5.24 -17.55
C LEU A 9 -0.25 -3.88 -17.48
N ARG A 10 -0.10 -3.04 -18.49
CA ARG A 10 -0.80 -1.75 -18.54
C ARG A 10 -2.30 -1.94 -18.63
N GLN A 11 -2.79 -2.81 -19.52
CA GLN A 11 -4.23 -3.09 -19.63
C GLN A 11 -4.80 -3.64 -18.33
N LEU A 12 -4.11 -4.58 -17.69
CA LEU A 12 -4.50 -5.11 -16.39
C LEU A 12 -4.47 -4.04 -15.29
N ALA A 13 -3.50 -3.14 -15.32
CA ALA A 13 -3.43 -2.02 -14.38
C ALA A 13 -4.61 -1.07 -14.57
N GLU A 14 -4.97 -0.72 -15.80
CA GLU A 14 -6.12 0.13 -16.11
C GLU A 14 -7.44 -0.54 -15.66
N GLN A 15 -7.56 -1.85 -15.86
CA GLN A 15 -8.72 -2.63 -15.43
C GLN A 15 -8.88 -2.70 -13.92
N TRP A 16 -7.80 -3.01 -13.19
CA TRP A 16 -7.88 -3.35 -11.76
C TRP A 16 -7.57 -2.21 -10.81
N SER A 17 -6.86 -1.17 -11.24
CA SER A 17 -6.47 -0.07 -10.35
C SER A 17 -7.65 0.60 -9.65
N PRO A 18 -8.78 0.92 -10.32
CA PRO A 18 -9.93 1.53 -9.64
C PRO A 18 -10.41 0.69 -8.47
N THR A 19 -10.61 -0.61 -8.68
CA THR A 19 -11.09 -1.55 -7.66
C THR A 19 -10.08 -1.76 -6.53
N VAL A 20 -8.81 -2.01 -6.86
CA VAL A 20 -7.78 -2.27 -5.84
C VAL A 20 -7.55 -1.03 -4.98
N THR A 21 -7.47 0.16 -5.61
CA THR A 21 -7.26 1.42 -4.87
C THR A 21 -8.46 1.79 -4.02
N GLU A 22 -9.68 1.57 -4.49
CA GLU A 22 -10.90 1.77 -3.70
C GLU A 22 -10.88 0.90 -2.45
N TYR A 23 -10.68 -0.41 -2.58
CA TYR A 23 -10.69 -1.32 -1.42
C TYR A 23 -9.55 -1.05 -0.45
N LEU A 24 -8.35 -0.73 -0.94
CA LEU A 24 -7.24 -0.32 -0.10
C LEU A 24 -7.54 1.00 0.62
N ASN A 25 -8.15 1.97 -0.06
CA ASN A 25 -8.55 3.26 0.52
C ASN A 25 -9.62 3.11 1.62
N GLU A 26 -10.63 2.27 1.39
CA GLU A 26 -11.65 1.93 2.39
C GLU A 26 -11.01 1.31 3.63
N MET A 27 -10.14 0.32 3.42
CA MET A 27 -9.39 -0.33 4.49
C MET A 27 -8.53 0.69 5.25
N GLY A 28 -7.81 1.54 4.55
CA GLY A 28 -7.00 2.63 5.10
C GLY A 28 -7.78 3.60 5.95
N THR A 29 -8.92 4.06 5.44
CA THR A 29 -9.79 5.02 6.12
C THR A 29 -10.37 4.45 7.41
N HIS A 30 -10.63 3.13 7.46
CA HIS A 30 -11.09 2.46 8.68
C HIS A 30 -9.99 2.29 9.72
N ILE A 31 -8.78 1.90 9.31
CA ILE A 31 -7.68 1.62 10.26
C ILE A 31 -6.99 2.92 10.70
N TRP A 32 -6.77 3.83 9.76
CA TRP A 32 -6.08 5.11 9.98
C TRP A 32 -7.00 6.25 9.55
N PRO A 33 -8.01 6.58 10.39
CA PRO A 33 -9.01 7.56 10.02
C PRO A 33 -8.39 8.91 9.71
N PRO A 34 -8.88 9.61 8.67
CA PRO A 34 -8.34 10.89 8.27
C PRO A 34 -8.53 11.93 9.37
N LYS A 35 -7.60 12.87 9.47
CA LYS A 35 -7.62 13.91 10.49
C LYS A 35 -8.03 15.24 9.87
N LYS A 36 -8.91 15.98 10.56
CA LYS A 36 -9.14 17.40 10.23
C LYS A 36 -7.96 18.21 10.77
N VAL A 37 -7.22 18.84 9.87
CA VAL A 37 -6.05 19.66 10.19
C VAL A 37 -6.31 21.10 9.75
N ARG A 38 -5.98 22.04 10.64
CA ARG A 38 -6.01 23.48 10.37
C ARG A 38 -4.58 24.01 10.48
N ARG A 39 -4.05 24.57 9.39
CA ARG A 39 -2.66 25.07 9.36
C ARG A 39 -2.55 26.48 9.94
N TRP A 40 -3.57 27.31 9.73
CA TRP A 40 -3.61 28.68 10.23
C TRP A 40 -4.98 29.04 10.82
N PRO A 41 -5.05 29.99 11.77
CA PRO A 41 -6.29 30.41 12.43
C PRO A 41 -7.35 31.01 11.49
N PHE A 42 -7.04 31.26 10.22
CA PHE A 42 -7.99 31.72 9.20
C PHE A 42 -8.25 30.67 8.10
N ASP A 43 -7.51 29.56 8.08
CA ASP A 43 -7.70 28.51 7.10
C ASP A 43 -8.95 27.69 7.41
N LYS A 44 -9.65 27.25 6.36
CA LYS A 44 -10.64 26.17 6.47
C LYS A 44 -9.93 24.88 6.88
N PRO A 45 -10.49 24.10 7.82
CA PRO A 45 -9.93 22.80 8.16
C PRO A 45 -9.96 21.89 6.93
N LYS A 46 -8.83 21.25 6.63
CA LYS A 46 -8.70 20.27 5.55
C LYS A 46 -8.68 18.87 6.14
N ILE A 47 -9.35 17.93 5.46
CA ILE A 47 -9.29 16.51 5.80
C ILE A 47 -8.01 15.96 5.17
N VAL A 48 -7.14 15.40 6.00
CA VAL A 48 -5.85 14.84 5.57
C VAL A 48 -5.86 13.33 5.85
N PRO A 49 -5.70 12.47 4.82
CA PRO A 49 -5.52 11.04 5.04
C PRO A 49 -4.26 10.81 5.85
N ARG A 50 -4.28 9.78 6.70
CA ARG A 50 -3.12 9.42 7.53
C ARG A 50 -2.25 8.36 6.87
N PHE A 51 -2.63 7.87 5.70
CA PHE A 51 -1.93 6.81 4.98
C PHE A 51 -1.58 7.29 3.57
N ASP A 52 -0.62 6.61 2.99
CA ASP A 52 -0.19 6.78 1.61
C ASP A 52 -0.67 5.58 0.79
N LEU A 53 -1.26 5.87 -0.38
CA LEU A 53 -1.61 4.87 -1.39
C LEU A 53 -0.59 4.97 -2.52
N ASP A 54 0.07 3.85 -2.80
CA ASP A 54 1.06 3.74 -3.87
C ASP A 54 0.65 2.65 -4.87
N GLY A 55 0.89 2.89 -6.15
CA GLY A 55 0.59 1.95 -7.24
C GLY A 55 -0.34 2.55 -8.31
N PRO A 56 -0.64 1.81 -9.40
CA PRO A 56 -0.01 0.54 -9.76
C PRO A 56 1.49 0.71 -10.05
N ILE A 57 2.30 -0.25 -9.62
CA ILE A 57 3.68 -0.41 -10.08
C ILE A 57 3.84 -1.75 -10.81
N ALA A 58 4.69 -1.80 -11.82
CA ALA A 58 5.07 -3.07 -12.45
C ALA A 58 6.46 -3.49 -11.94
N LYS A 59 6.58 -4.71 -11.42
CA LYS A 59 7.85 -5.25 -10.92
C LYS A 59 7.89 -6.75 -11.17
N SER A 60 8.95 -7.26 -11.77
CA SER A 60 9.16 -8.71 -11.99
C SER A 60 7.97 -9.44 -12.65
N GLY A 61 7.26 -8.79 -13.58
CA GLY A 61 6.11 -9.38 -14.28
C GLY A 61 4.79 -9.42 -13.49
N ARG A 62 4.70 -8.70 -12.37
CA ARG A 62 3.47 -8.53 -11.58
C ARG A 62 3.14 -7.04 -11.39
N LEU A 63 1.87 -6.75 -11.11
CA LEU A 63 1.40 -5.41 -10.72
C LEU A 63 1.24 -5.31 -9.21
N GLY A 64 1.67 -4.19 -8.61
CA GLY A 64 1.60 -3.96 -7.18
C GLY A 64 0.84 -2.70 -6.83
N TRP A 65 -0.02 -2.78 -5.81
CA TRP A 65 -0.63 -1.66 -5.10
C TRP A 65 -0.37 -1.81 -3.61
N SER A 66 -0.21 -0.71 -2.90
CA SER A 66 0.01 -0.76 -1.47
C SER A 66 -0.66 0.40 -0.78
N ILE A 67 -1.01 0.16 0.47
CA ILE A 67 -1.35 1.20 1.41
C ILE A 67 -0.40 1.12 2.59
N SER A 68 0.09 2.28 3.04
CA SER A 68 1.02 2.32 4.16
C SER A 68 0.77 3.49 5.10
N HIS A 69 1.14 3.31 6.36
CA HIS A 69 1.09 4.32 7.39
C HIS A 69 2.41 4.36 8.14
N THR A 70 2.97 5.55 8.27
CA THR A 70 4.18 5.77 9.08
C THR A 70 3.79 5.81 10.55
N LEU A 71 4.16 4.77 11.31
CA LEU A 71 3.95 4.68 12.76
C LEU A 71 4.92 5.59 13.51
N THR A 72 6.19 5.55 13.10
CA THR A 72 7.26 6.39 13.66
C THR A 72 8.13 6.89 12.50
N PRO A 73 8.27 8.20 12.29
CA PRO A 73 9.14 8.71 11.24
C PRO A 73 10.61 8.49 11.60
N SER A 74 11.45 8.28 10.58
CA SER A 74 12.90 8.38 10.75
C SER A 74 13.28 9.83 11.06
N ALA A 75 14.18 10.06 12.02
CA ALA A 75 14.61 11.40 12.42
C ALA A 75 16.11 11.43 12.68
N PHE A 76 16.73 12.61 12.57
CA PHE A 76 18.10 12.78 13.05
C PHE A 76 18.11 12.99 14.56
N THR A 77 19.01 12.31 15.26
CA THR A 77 19.30 12.60 16.67
C THR A 77 20.04 13.94 16.81
N ALA A 78 20.18 14.44 18.04
CA ALA A 78 20.92 15.66 18.31
C ALA A 78 22.40 15.56 17.88
N GLU A 79 22.93 14.34 17.84
CA GLU A 79 24.29 13.98 17.42
C GLU A 79 24.40 13.78 15.89
N GLY A 80 23.33 14.01 15.13
CA GLY A 80 23.33 13.92 13.67
C GLY A 80 23.20 12.49 13.11
N THR A 81 22.86 11.50 13.93
CA THR A 81 22.65 10.11 13.48
C THR A 81 21.21 9.91 13.01
N LEU A 82 20.99 9.30 11.84
CA LEU A 82 19.64 9.00 11.36
C LEU A 82 19.08 7.75 12.06
N THR A 83 17.95 7.89 12.74
CA THR A 83 17.24 6.78 13.37
C THR A 83 16.29 6.08 12.40
N GLU A 84 16.07 4.79 12.64
CA GLU A 84 15.08 4.00 11.90
C GLU A 84 13.66 4.47 12.22
N GLY A 85 12.85 4.60 11.16
CA GLY A 85 11.41 4.72 11.29
C GLY A 85 10.72 3.36 11.34
N LYS A 86 9.44 3.35 11.68
CA LYS A 86 8.55 2.18 11.63
C LYS A 86 7.34 2.47 10.76
N ARG A 87 7.02 1.55 9.85
CA ARG A 87 5.88 1.66 8.94
C ARG A 87 5.04 0.39 9.00
N ALA A 88 3.74 0.59 8.96
CA ALA A 88 2.75 -0.45 8.77
C ALA A 88 2.25 -0.41 7.32
N TYR A 89 2.11 -1.56 6.65
CA TYR A 89 1.59 -1.60 5.28
C TYR A 89 0.85 -2.89 4.94
N TRP A 90 0.05 -2.80 3.89
CA TRP A 90 -0.48 -3.92 3.12
C TRP A 90 -0.11 -3.75 1.66
N ILE A 91 0.14 -4.87 0.97
CA ILE A 91 0.43 -4.87 -0.47
C ILE A 91 -0.52 -5.85 -1.16
N VAL A 92 -1.03 -5.47 -2.32
CA VAL A 92 -1.75 -6.33 -3.25
C VAL A 92 -0.87 -6.50 -4.48
N TRP A 93 -0.50 -7.74 -4.77
CA TRP A 93 0.15 -8.13 -6.01
C TRP A 93 -0.84 -8.83 -6.93
N LEU A 94 -0.87 -8.47 -8.21
CA LEU A 94 -1.53 -9.23 -9.27
C LEU A 94 -0.45 -9.93 -10.10
N HIS A 95 -0.41 -11.24 -9.98
CA HIS A 95 0.47 -12.13 -10.74
C HIS A 95 -0.19 -12.50 -12.06
N VAL A 96 0.58 -12.49 -13.13
CA VAL A 96 0.10 -12.78 -14.49
C VAL A 96 0.72 -14.10 -14.94
N LYS A 97 0.11 -15.28 -14.64
CA LYS A 97 0.44 -16.59 -15.26
C LYS A 97 -0.37 -17.81 -14.78
N PRO A 98 -0.79 -18.72 -15.68
CA PRO A 98 -1.54 -18.45 -16.94
C PRO A 98 -2.91 -17.83 -16.68
N THR A 99 -3.43 -17.97 -15.45
CA THR A 99 -4.62 -17.28 -14.96
C THR A 99 -4.18 -16.19 -13.99
N PRO A 100 -4.67 -14.94 -14.12
CA PRO A 100 -4.33 -13.89 -13.17
C PRO A 100 -4.80 -14.23 -11.74
N VAL A 101 -3.91 -14.07 -10.77
CA VAL A 101 -4.21 -14.29 -9.35
C VAL A 101 -3.65 -13.16 -8.50
N PHE A 102 -4.40 -12.78 -7.48
CA PHE A 102 -3.97 -11.85 -6.46
C PHE A 102 -3.19 -12.55 -5.36
N GLU A 103 -2.27 -11.80 -4.78
CA GLU A 103 -1.61 -12.06 -3.52
C GLU A 103 -1.79 -10.81 -2.64
N VAL A 104 -2.20 -11.00 -1.39
CA VAL A 104 -2.32 -9.92 -0.41
C VAL A 104 -1.26 -10.17 0.66
N VAL A 105 -0.28 -9.27 0.74
CA VAL A 105 0.76 -9.27 1.77
C VAL A 105 0.25 -8.48 2.98
N ALA A 106 0.20 -9.17 4.11
CA ALA A 106 -0.27 -8.70 5.41
C ALA A 106 0.56 -9.39 6.50
N ALA A 107 0.25 -9.17 7.78
CA ALA A 107 0.85 -9.94 8.87
C ALA A 107 0.73 -11.47 8.64
N GLN A 108 -0.39 -11.88 8.04
CA GLN A 108 -0.57 -13.21 7.45
C GLN A 108 -0.93 -13.07 5.97
N SER A 109 0.02 -13.37 5.09
CA SER A 109 -0.17 -13.26 3.64
C SER A 109 -1.15 -14.30 3.09
N GLN A 110 -1.90 -13.89 2.08
CA GLN A 110 -2.82 -14.74 1.32
C GLN A 110 -2.38 -14.78 -0.14
N GLN A 111 -2.31 -15.97 -0.72
CA GLN A 111 -1.82 -16.20 -2.09
C GLN A 111 -2.86 -16.93 -2.93
N ASN A 112 -2.69 -16.93 -4.26
CA ASN A 112 -3.54 -17.61 -5.23
C ASN A 112 -5.03 -17.19 -5.16
N ILE A 113 -5.30 -15.94 -4.78
CA ILE A 113 -6.65 -15.39 -4.75
C ILE A 113 -7.11 -15.22 -6.21
N PRO A 114 -8.27 -15.74 -6.62
CA PRO A 114 -8.76 -15.54 -7.98
C PRO A 114 -8.87 -14.04 -8.31
N ALA A 115 -8.57 -13.65 -9.56
CA ALA A 115 -8.77 -12.29 -10.04
C ALA A 115 -10.26 -11.96 -10.23
N GLN A 116 -10.98 -11.89 -9.13
CA GLN A 116 -12.41 -11.58 -9.01
C GLN A 116 -12.58 -10.54 -7.89
N ALA A 117 -13.44 -9.54 -8.11
CA ALA A 117 -13.61 -8.44 -7.17
C ALA A 117 -14.04 -8.91 -5.77
N ASP A 118 -15.00 -9.85 -5.70
CA ASP A 118 -15.50 -10.39 -4.43
C ASP A 118 -14.42 -11.19 -3.67
N ALA A 119 -13.63 -12.00 -4.40
CA ALA A 119 -12.52 -12.76 -3.81
C ALA A 119 -11.44 -11.82 -3.25
N LEU A 120 -11.09 -10.76 -3.99
CA LEU A 120 -10.15 -9.74 -3.53
C LEU A 120 -10.69 -8.99 -2.30
N LYS A 121 -11.96 -8.61 -2.32
CA LYS A 121 -12.61 -7.90 -1.20
C LYS A 121 -12.60 -8.74 0.07
N GLU A 122 -12.92 -10.03 -0.06
CA GLU A 122 -12.90 -10.96 1.07
C GLU A 122 -11.47 -11.19 1.59
N ALA A 123 -10.49 -11.34 0.70
CA ALA A 123 -9.09 -11.44 1.08
C ALA A 123 -8.60 -10.21 1.83
N LEU A 124 -8.95 -9.00 1.38
CA LEU A 124 -8.63 -7.75 2.07
C LEU A 124 -9.35 -7.63 3.43
N ARG A 125 -10.58 -8.11 3.54
CA ARG A 125 -11.30 -8.18 4.83
C ARG A 125 -10.57 -9.07 5.84
N ILE A 126 -10.05 -10.21 5.39
CA ILE A 126 -9.23 -11.12 6.21
C ILE A 126 -7.88 -10.47 6.56
N ALA A 127 -7.20 -9.87 5.58
CA ALA A 127 -5.92 -9.17 5.78
C ALA A 127 -6.02 -8.01 6.77
N ARG A 128 -7.15 -7.30 6.75
CA ARG A 128 -7.45 -6.25 7.74
C ARG A 128 -7.52 -6.80 9.16
N LYS A 129 -8.10 -7.99 9.34
CA LYS A 129 -8.21 -8.65 10.65
C LYS A 129 -6.87 -9.19 11.15
N SER A 130 -6.02 -9.71 10.24
CA SER A 130 -4.68 -10.18 10.61
C SER A 130 -3.72 -9.03 10.93
N GLY A 131 -3.98 -7.85 10.36
CA GLY A 131 -3.18 -6.64 10.60
C GLY A 131 -2.12 -6.41 9.52
N PRO A 132 -1.51 -5.21 9.52
CA PRO A 132 -0.51 -4.84 8.54
C PRO A 132 0.81 -5.55 8.82
N VAL A 133 1.68 -5.61 7.80
CA VAL A 133 3.10 -5.89 8.03
C VAL A 133 3.73 -4.66 8.67
N GLU A 134 4.50 -4.86 9.73
CA GLU A 134 5.33 -3.82 10.32
C GLU A 134 6.80 -4.02 9.92
N GLN A 135 7.44 -2.95 9.46
CA GLN A 135 8.84 -3.00 9.05
C GLN A 135 9.58 -1.74 9.49
N THR A 136 10.85 -1.92 9.89
CA THR A 136 11.78 -0.80 10.10
C THR A 136 12.32 -0.30 8.77
N PHE A 137 12.53 1.01 8.67
CA PHE A 137 12.97 1.63 7.42
C PHE A 137 13.92 2.82 7.67
N TYR A 138 14.78 3.08 6.68
CA TYR A 138 15.61 4.28 6.62
C TYR A 138 15.12 5.21 5.52
N GLY A 139 14.74 6.44 5.89
CA GLY A 139 14.27 7.47 4.96
C GLY A 139 12.87 7.24 4.38
N ASN A 140 12.39 8.09 3.46
CA ASN A 140 10.99 8.08 3.02
C ASN A 140 10.65 7.04 1.91
N LYS A 141 11.35 5.90 1.84
CA LYS A 141 11.12 4.92 0.77
C LYS A 141 9.79 4.16 0.98
N GLY A 142 8.97 4.07 -0.07
CA GLY A 142 7.71 3.33 -0.07
C GLY A 142 7.89 1.81 0.13
N PRO A 143 6.83 1.08 0.52
CA PRO A 143 6.91 -0.35 0.88
C PRO A 143 7.49 -1.22 -0.25
N PHE A 144 7.24 -0.88 -1.51
CA PHE A 144 7.77 -1.61 -2.67
C PHE A 144 9.31 -1.61 -2.82
N ASN A 145 10.00 -0.69 -2.14
CA ASN A 145 11.46 -0.65 -2.12
C ASN A 145 12.04 -1.61 -1.08
N HIS A 146 11.27 -1.97 -0.05
CA HIS A 146 11.72 -2.78 1.08
C HIS A 146 11.26 -4.24 0.98
N VAL A 147 10.09 -4.51 0.39
CA VAL A 147 9.54 -5.87 0.20
C VAL A 147 10.23 -6.64 -0.94
N ALA A 148 11.14 -6.01 -1.67
CA ALA A 148 11.77 -6.61 -2.85
C ALA A 148 13.11 -7.32 -2.59
N VAL A 149 13.49 -7.51 -1.33
CA VAL A 149 14.79 -8.09 -0.95
C VAL A 149 14.62 -9.42 -0.19
N GLN A 150 13.43 -10.04 -0.23
CA GLN A 150 13.22 -11.38 0.32
C GLN A 150 12.85 -12.36 -0.80
#